data_AF-A0A969HLL7-F1
#
_entry.id   AF-A0A969HLL7-F1
#
_cell.length_a   1.000
_cell.length_b   1.000
_cell.length_c   1.000
_cell.angle_alpha   90.00
_cell.angle_beta   90.00
_cell.angle_gamma   90.00
#
_symmetry.space_group_name_H-M   'P 1'
#
loop_
_entity.id
_entity.type
_entity.pdbx_description
1 polymer ?
#
loop_
_entity_poly.entity_id
_entity_poly.type
_entity_poly.pdbx_seq_one_letter_code
_entity_poly.pdbx_strand_id
1 'polypeptide(L)'
;MYRIFLNERIIFPAIFVNLLVLFLLSFSSLQAYYPLLEYIDHLLTIFFLFEMIIKVRLLGWPVYIQSSWNRLDFVAVVLTVPSLILYFFQIPHFPLLHVFRSLRVIKFLRFLRFVPRFEFILEGLIRSLKASLLVLVAFFLYNTVVSLFNCYLFREVAPQHFGNALRSFYTTFRMFTLDGWNENSRTYYPTKRNQRLYFCGRVLLCFPGIKRWDIWPFYRQRDLRG
;
A
#
# COMPACT_ATOMS: atom_id res chain seq x y z
N MET A 1 27.25 -15.64 -25.73
CA MET A 1 26.62 -16.06 -24.46
C MET A 1 25.88 -14.93 -23.73
N TYR A 2 26.41 -13.71 -23.65
CA TYR A 2 25.78 -12.59 -22.91
C TYR A 2 24.47 -12.02 -23.49
N ARG A 3 24.27 -12.09 -24.81
CA ARG A 3 23.03 -11.60 -25.46
C ARG A 3 21.77 -12.36 -25.03
N ILE A 4 21.90 -13.58 -24.52
CA ILE A 4 20.76 -14.39 -24.05
C ILE A 4 20.24 -13.83 -22.72
N PHE A 5 21.12 -13.50 -21.77
CA PHE A 5 20.75 -12.96 -20.45
C PHE A 5 20.25 -11.51 -20.48
N LEU A 6 20.56 -10.76 -21.54
CA LEU A 6 20.07 -9.40 -21.76
C LEU A 6 18.80 -9.34 -22.61
N ASN A 7 18.31 -10.48 -23.10
CA ASN A 7 17.14 -10.50 -23.97
C ASN A 7 15.86 -10.32 -23.15
N GLU A 8 15.14 -9.23 -23.43
CA GLU A 8 13.86 -8.93 -22.79
C GLU A 8 12.84 -10.06 -22.96
N ARG A 9 12.96 -10.84 -24.04
CA ARG A 9 12.15 -12.03 -24.31
C ARG A 9 12.29 -13.15 -23.28
N ILE A 10 13.39 -13.20 -22.53
CA ILE A 10 13.61 -14.21 -21.47
C ILE A 10 13.31 -13.62 -20.10
N ILE A 11 13.70 -12.37 -19.87
CA ILE A 11 13.49 -11.67 -18.60
C ILE A 11 11.99 -11.51 -18.32
N PHE A 12 11.20 -11.15 -19.33
CA PHE A 12 9.78 -10.91 -19.16
C PHE A 12 8.99 -12.17 -18.73
N PRO A 13 9.09 -13.32 -19.41
CA PRO A 13 8.48 -14.55 -18.92
C PRO A 13 8.98 -14.94 -17.53
N ALA A 14 10.27 -14.78 -17.22
CA ALA A 14 10.80 -15.10 -15.90
C ALA A 14 10.18 -14.22 -14.79
N ILE A 15 9.97 -12.92 -15.06
CA ILE A 15 9.25 -12.03 -14.14
C ILE A 15 7.81 -12.52 -13.98
N PHE A 16 7.12 -12.83 -15.07
CA PHE A 16 5.74 -13.31 -15.03
C PHE A 16 5.59 -14.61 -14.23
N VAL A 17 6.47 -15.59 -14.45
CA VAL A 17 6.48 -16.84 -13.68
C VAL A 17 6.76 -16.56 -12.21
N ASN A 18 7.67 -15.64 -11.89
CA ASN A 18 7.94 -15.25 -10.50
C ASN A 18 6.68 -14.67 -9.82
N LEU A 19 5.95 -13.79 -10.52
CA LEU A 19 4.67 -13.24 -10.02
C LEU A 19 3.65 -14.34 -9.79
N LEU A 20 3.53 -15.29 -10.72
CA LEU A 20 2.60 -16.39 -10.62
C LEU A 20 2.94 -17.29 -9.42
N VAL A 21 4.22 -17.60 -9.21
CA VAL A 21 4.68 -18.38 -8.04
C VAL A 21 4.33 -17.66 -6.73
N LEU A 22 4.63 -16.35 -6.63
CA LEU A 22 4.28 -15.55 -5.45
C LEU A 22 2.76 -15.50 -5.21
N PHE A 23 1.97 -15.41 -6.28
CA PHE A 23 0.52 -15.42 -6.19
C PHE A 23 -0.01 -16.78 -5.70
N LEU A 24 0.53 -17.90 -6.21
CA LEU A 24 0.14 -19.24 -5.77
C LEU A 24 0.53 -19.52 -4.31
N LEU A 25 1.67 -19.01 -3.85
CA LEU A 25 2.09 -19.09 -2.44
C LEU A 25 1.12 -18.36 -1.49
N SER A 26 0.27 -17.45 -1.99
CA SER A 26 -0.72 -16.75 -1.17
C SER A 26 -1.94 -17.61 -0.81
N PHE A 27 -2.19 -18.72 -1.51
CA PHE A 27 -3.36 -19.57 -1.26
C PHE A 27 -3.03 -20.65 -0.22
N SER A 28 -3.78 -20.66 0.88
CA SER A 28 -3.68 -21.73 1.90
C SER A 28 -4.13 -23.09 1.38
N SER A 29 -4.98 -23.14 0.34
CA SER A 29 -5.42 -24.39 -0.29
C SER A 29 -4.29 -25.13 -1.02
N LEU A 30 -3.19 -24.45 -1.38
CA LEU A 30 -2.07 -25.03 -2.13
C LEU A 30 -0.87 -25.41 -1.25
N GLN A 31 -1.05 -25.52 0.06
CA GLN A 31 0.01 -25.84 1.03
C GLN A 31 0.83 -27.08 0.66
N ALA A 32 0.19 -28.10 0.05
CA ALA A 32 0.88 -29.31 -0.42
C ALA A 32 2.00 -29.02 -1.44
N TYR A 33 1.89 -27.94 -2.22
CA TYR A 33 2.85 -27.57 -3.27
C TYR A 33 3.85 -26.50 -2.83
N TYR A 34 3.78 -26.00 -1.59
CA TYR A 34 4.65 -24.94 -1.10
C TYR A 34 6.14 -25.25 -1.25
N PRO A 35 6.64 -26.46 -0.92
CA PRO A 35 8.07 -26.76 -1.09
C PRO A 35 8.55 -26.62 -2.54
N LEU A 36 7.72 -27.04 -3.50
CA LEU A 36 8.02 -26.92 -4.93
C LEU A 36 7.99 -25.44 -5.37
N LEU A 37 6.97 -24.69 -4.95
CA LEU A 37 6.82 -23.27 -5.27
C LEU A 37 7.96 -22.43 -4.67
N GLU A 38 8.36 -22.69 -3.42
CA GLU A 38 9.50 -22.04 -2.78
C GLU A 38 10.81 -22.36 -3.49
N TYR A 39 10.99 -23.62 -3.92
CA TYR A 39 12.17 -24.00 -4.71
C TYR A 39 12.24 -23.22 -6.04
N ILE A 40 11.12 -23.07 -6.75
CA ILE A 40 11.04 -22.28 -7.98
C ILE A 40 11.32 -20.79 -7.69
N ASP A 41 10.77 -20.21 -6.61
CA ASP A 41 11.05 -18.83 -6.20
C ASP A 41 12.54 -18.60 -5.93
N HIS A 42 13.19 -19.54 -5.24
CA HIS A 42 14.62 -19.48 -4.97
C HIS A 42 15.44 -19.55 -6.28
N LEU A 43 15.08 -20.46 -7.20
CA LEU A 43 15.73 -20.58 -8.51
C LEU A 43 15.61 -19.28 -9.32
N LEU A 44 14.42 -18.69 -9.38
CA LEU A 44 14.20 -17.41 -10.06
C LEU A 44 15.00 -16.27 -9.41
N THR A 45 15.10 -16.26 -8.08
CA THR A 45 15.91 -15.26 -7.36
C THR A 45 17.39 -15.37 -7.72
N ILE A 46 17.92 -16.59 -7.84
CA ILE A 46 19.29 -16.84 -8.29
C ILE A 46 19.47 -16.35 -9.74
N PHE A 47 18.50 -16.63 -10.62
CA PHE A 47 18.53 -16.17 -12.00
C PHE A 47 18.64 -14.64 -12.08
N PHE A 48 17.79 -13.90 -11.34
CA PHE A 48 17.83 -12.43 -11.31
C PHE A 48 19.11 -11.87 -10.65
N LEU A 49 19.66 -12.57 -9.65
CA LEU A 49 20.94 -12.21 -9.07
C LEU A 49 22.07 -12.29 -10.11
N PHE A 50 22.13 -13.38 -10.88
CA PHE A 50 23.12 -13.51 -11.95
C PHE A 50 22.93 -12.48 -13.06
N GLU A 51 21.69 -12.22 -13.48
CA GLU A 51 21.37 -11.16 -14.44
C GLU A 51 21.94 -9.81 -13.98
N MET A 52 21.68 -9.44 -12.72
CA MET A 52 22.17 -8.19 -12.13
C MET A 52 23.70 -8.13 -12.12
N ILE A 53 24.38 -9.20 -11.68
CA ILE A 53 25.86 -9.26 -11.67
C ILE A 53 26.42 -9.09 -13.08
N ILE A 54 25.87 -9.78 -14.07
CA ILE A 54 26.31 -9.69 -15.47
C ILE A 54 26.11 -8.27 -16.00
N LYS A 55 24.95 -7.65 -15.75
CA LYS A 55 24.69 -6.26 -16.17
C LYS A 55 25.66 -5.27 -15.56
N VAL A 56 25.94 -5.38 -14.26
CA VAL A 56 26.90 -4.51 -13.57
C VAL A 56 28.30 -4.68 -14.15
N ARG A 57 28.73 -5.90 -14.46
CA ARG A 57 30.05 -6.16 -15.08
C ARG A 57 30.17 -5.64 -16.51
N LEU A 58 29.10 -5.71 -17.30
CA LEU A 58 29.11 -5.28 -18.70
C LEU A 58 28.96 -3.77 -18.88
N LEU A 59 28.08 -3.15 -18.10
CA LEU A 59 27.78 -1.70 -18.20
C LEU A 59 28.74 -0.86 -17.34
N GLY A 60 29.31 -1.46 -16.30
CA GLY A 60 29.98 -0.74 -15.23
C GLY A 60 28.98 -0.16 -14.22
N TRP A 61 29.43 -0.01 -12.97
CA TRP A 61 28.61 0.52 -11.88
C TRP A 61 27.94 1.86 -12.20
N PRO A 62 28.63 2.93 -12.64
CA PRO A 62 28.02 4.25 -12.80
C PRO A 62 26.90 4.26 -13.85
N VAL A 63 27.07 3.53 -14.96
CA VAL A 63 26.07 3.45 -16.03
C VAL A 63 24.87 2.61 -15.58
N TYR A 64 25.11 1.55 -14.81
CA TYR A 64 24.04 0.69 -14.29
C TYR A 64 23.04 1.47 -13.43
N ILE A 65 23.50 2.31 -12.50
CA ILE A 65 22.64 3.10 -11.57
C ILE A 65 21.94 4.29 -12.22
N GLN A 66 22.37 4.73 -13.40
CA GLN A 66 21.69 5.81 -14.12
C GLN A 66 20.28 5.39 -14.59
N SER A 67 20.10 4.12 -14.95
CA SER A 67 18.80 3.59 -15.37
C SER A 67 17.89 3.31 -14.17
N SER A 68 16.68 3.90 -14.14
CA SER A 68 15.71 3.67 -13.06
C SER A 68 15.28 2.20 -12.95
N TRP A 69 15.19 1.50 -14.07
CA TRP A 69 14.82 0.08 -14.10
C TRP A 69 15.88 -0.82 -13.47
N ASN A 70 17.16 -0.53 -13.74
CA ASN A 70 18.27 -1.23 -13.10
C ASN A 70 18.34 -0.92 -11.61
N ARG A 71 18.04 0.32 -11.19
CA ARG A 71 17.92 0.67 -9.75
C ARG A 71 16.83 -0.14 -9.05
N LEU A 72 15.64 -0.25 -9.66
CA LEU A 72 14.54 -1.05 -9.11
C LEU A 72 14.95 -2.52 -8.99
N ASP A 73 15.56 -3.06 -10.04
CA ASP A 73 16.01 -4.45 -10.06
C ASP A 73 17.07 -4.73 -8.97
N PHE A 74 18.04 -3.84 -8.81
CA PHE A 74 19.04 -3.89 -7.76
C PHE A 74 18.40 -3.93 -6.37
N VAL A 75 17.48 -3.01 -6.08
CA VAL A 75 16.75 -2.98 -4.80
C VAL A 75 16.01 -4.30 -4.57
N ALA A 76 15.34 -4.82 -5.60
CA ALA A 76 14.62 -6.08 -5.50
C ALA A 76 15.53 -7.30 -5.27
N VAL A 77 16.70 -7.37 -5.92
CA VAL A 77 17.69 -8.44 -5.67
C VAL A 77 18.23 -8.31 -4.24
N VAL A 78 18.71 -7.13 -3.85
CA VAL A 78 19.35 -6.90 -2.55
C VAL A 78 18.43 -7.23 -1.38
N LEU A 79 17.14 -6.89 -1.48
CA LEU A 79 16.18 -7.18 -0.41
C LEU A 79 15.75 -8.66 -0.33
N THR A 80 15.98 -9.44 -1.39
CA THR A 80 15.55 -10.84 -1.48
C THR A 80 16.68 -11.84 -1.29
N VAL A 81 17.92 -11.46 -1.56
CA VAL A 81 19.13 -12.27 -1.33
C VAL A 81 19.29 -12.74 0.13
N PRO A 82 19.03 -11.93 1.18
CA PRO A 82 19.10 -12.41 2.56
C PRO A 82 18.19 -13.62 2.82
N SER A 83 17.00 -13.64 2.20
CA SER A 83 16.08 -14.77 2.33
C SER A 83 16.63 -16.06 1.70
N LEU A 84 17.49 -15.93 0.68
CA LEU A 84 18.15 -17.05 0.02
C LEU A 84 19.34 -17.55 0.84
N ILE A 85 20.15 -16.64 1.40
CA ILE A 85 21.27 -16.99 2.29
C ILE A 85 20.74 -17.79 3.50
N LEU A 86 19.68 -17.31 4.14
CA LEU A 86 19.06 -18.00 5.28
C LEU A 86 18.56 -19.40 4.92
N TYR A 87 18.05 -19.59 3.70
CA TYR A 87 17.60 -20.90 3.20
C TYR A 87 18.79 -21.87 3.03
N PHE A 88 19.89 -21.43 2.41
CA PHE A 88 21.06 -22.29 2.15
C PHE A 88 21.87 -22.62 3.41
N PHE A 89 22.07 -21.64 4.30
CA PHE A 89 22.86 -21.84 5.52
C PHE A 89 22.06 -22.45 6.68
N GLN A 90 20.77 -22.74 6.47
CA GLN A 90 19.88 -23.37 7.45
C GLN A 90 19.96 -22.74 8.85
N ILE A 91 20.12 -21.41 8.93
CA ILE A 91 20.33 -20.70 10.20
C ILE A 91 19.04 -20.78 11.02
N PRO A 92 19.00 -21.56 12.12
CA PRO A 92 17.79 -21.69 12.93
C PRO A 92 17.52 -20.39 13.69
N HIS A 93 16.23 -20.04 13.87
CA HIS A 93 15.77 -18.98 14.77
C HIS A 93 16.22 -17.54 14.47
N PHE A 94 16.28 -17.13 13.19
CA PHE A 94 16.43 -15.71 12.86
C PHE A 94 15.07 -14.98 12.98
N PRO A 95 14.86 -14.04 13.93
CA PRO A 95 13.56 -13.40 14.14
C PRO A 95 13.03 -12.65 12.91
N LEU A 96 13.95 -12.16 12.08
CA LEU A 96 13.64 -11.41 10.86
C LEU A 96 13.38 -12.32 9.64
N LEU A 97 13.42 -13.65 9.79
CA LEU A 97 13.18 -14.57 8.69
C LEU A 97 11.77 -14.39 8.08
N HIS A 98 10.77 -14.13 8.92
CA HIS A 98 9.42 -13.77 8.45
C HIS A 98 9.42 -12.48 7.62
N VAL A 99 10.17 -11.47 8.05
CA VAL A 99 10.29 -10.19 7.33
C VAL A 99 10.93 -10.40 5.96
N PHE A 100 12.05 -11.13 5.88
CA PHE A 100 12.71 -11.41 4.60
C PHE A 100 11.87 -12.26 3.65
N ARG A 101 11.02 -13.15 4.18
CA ARG A 101 10.02 -13.88 3.38
C ARG A 101 8.97 -12.92 2.81
N SER A 102 8.46 -11.99 3.61
CA SER A 102 7.51 -10.97 3.15
C SER A 102 8.13 -9.98 2.15
N LEU A 103 9.42 -9.66 2.27
CA LEU A 103 10.12 -8.79 1.33
C LEU A 103 10.17 -9.33 -0.10
N ARG A 104 9.92 -10.63 -0.33
CA ARG A 104 9.78 -11.20 -1.68
C ARG A 104 8.65 -10.55 -2.50
N VAL A 105 7.65 -9.95 -1.84
CA VAL A 105 6.59 -9.16 -2.50
C VAL A 105 7.18 -7.99 -3.29
N ILE A 106 8.36 -7.48 -2.92
CA ILE A 106 9.02 -6.40 -3.65
C ILE A 106 9.39 -6.79 -5.08
N LYS A 107 9.55 -8.09 -5.37
CA LYS A 107 9.77 -8.60 -6.74
C LYS A 107 8.57 -8.26 -7.64
N PHE A 108 7.38 -8.05 -7.08
CA PHE A 108 6.20 -7.57 -7.82
C PHE A 108 6.49 -6.23 -8.53
N LEU A 109 7.31 -5.37 -7.94
CA LEU A 109 7.67 -4.08 -8.55
C LEU A 109 8.40 -4.26 -9.88
N ARG A 110 9.06 -5.41 -10.14
CA ARG A 110 9.68 -5.68 -11.44
C ARG A 110 8.66 -5.78 -12.57
N PHE A 111 7.41 -6.11 -12.25
CA PHE A 111 6.32 -6.08 -13.23
C PHE A 111 6.11 -4.67 -13.81
N LEU A 112 6.44 -3.62 -13.06
CA LEU A 112 6.30 -2.25 -13.53
C LEU A 112 7.14 -1.98 -14.79
N ARG A 113 8.21 -2.76 -15.03
CA ARG A 113 9.02 -2.68 -16.26
C ARG A 113 8.23 -3.02 -17.53
N PHE A 114 7.13 -3.77 -17.41
CA PHE A 114 6.23 -4.02 -18.54
C PHE A 114 5.40 -2.80 -18.93
N VAL A 115 5.19 -1.86 -18.01
CA VAL A 115 4.36 -0.69 -18.26
C VAL A 115 5.21 0.32 -19.05
N PRO A 116 4.94 0.51 -20.36
CA PRO A 116 5.69 1.49 -21.12
C PRO A 116 5.45 2.87 -20.51
N ARG A 117 6.50 3.69 -20.45
CA ARG A 117 6.40 5.08 -19.96
C ARG A 117 5.96 5.22 -18.49
N PHE A 118 6.11 4.19 -17.66
CA PHE A 118 5.81 4.28 -16.22
C PHE A 118 6.56 5.41 -15.52
N GLU A 119 7.79 5.72 -15.94
CA GLU A 119 8.57 6.85 -15.43
C GLU A 119 7.82 8.19 -15.56
N PHE A 120 7.16 8.44 -16.70
CA PHE A 120 6.36 9.66 -16.90
C PHE A 120 5.13 9.71 -15.98
N ILE A 121 4.50 8.55 -15.73
CA ILE A 121 3.37 8.45 -14.80
C ILE A 121 3.85 8.78 -13.38
N LEU A 122 4.97 8.21 -12.96
CA LEU A 122 5.58 8.50 -11.66
C LEU A 122 6.00 9.97 -11.53
N GLU A 123 6.63 10.55 -12.55
CA GLU A 123 7.02 11.96 -12.56
C GLU A 123 5.79 12.88 -12.45
N GLY A 124 4.72 12.59 -13.19
CA GLY A 124 3.45 13.31 -13.10
C GLY A 124 2.81 13.20 -11.72
N LEU A 125 2.84 12.02 -11.11
CA LEU A 125 2.36 11.78 -9.75
C LEU A 125 3.19 12.59 -8.74
N ILE A 126 4.52 12.50 -8.81
CA ILE A 126 5.42 13.23 -7.91
C ILE A 126 5.24 14.74 -8.06
N ARG A 127 5.07 15.25 -9.28
CA ARG A 127 4.80 16.67 -9.54
C ARG A 127 3.47 17.11 -8.93
N SER A 128 2.41 16.31 -9.10
CA SER A 128 1.09 16.59 -8.54
C SER A 128 1.10 16.54 -7.02
N LEU A 129 1.80 15.56 -6.44
CA LEU A 129 2.01 15.46 -5.00
C LEU A 129 2.75 16.69 -4.49
N LYS A 130 3.87 17.08 -5.12
CA LYS A 130 4.64 18.29 -4.75
C LYS A 130 3.77 19.55 -4.77
N ALA A 131 2.94 19.72 -5.80
CA ALA A 131 2.00 20.85 -5.87
C ALA A 131 0.96 20.82 -4.75
N SER A 132 0.52 19.64 -4.33
CA SER A 132 -0.52 19.44 -3.31
C SER A 132 0.03 19.28 -1.89
N LEU A 133 1.35 19.33 -1.69
CA LEU A 133 1.98 19.10 -0.38
C LEU A 133 1.45 20.05 0.69
N LEU A 134 1.33 21.35 0.38
CA LEU A 134 0.80 22.34 1.32
C LEU A 134 -0.64 22.03 1.73
N VAL A 135 -1.47 21.62 0.77
CA VAL A 135 -2.87 21.24 1.04
C VAL A 135 -2.92 19.98 1.91
N LEU A 136 -2.07 18.99 1.63
CA LEU A 136 -2.01 17.75 2.41
C LEU A 136 -1.53 18.01 3.84
N VAL A 137 -0.53 18.87 4.03
CA VAL A 137 -0.05 19.30 5.35
C VAL A 137 -1.14 20.08 6.10
N ALA A 138 -1.80 21.03 5.44
CA ALA A 138 -2.89 21.79 6.04
C ALA A 138 -4.05 20.87 6.47
N PHE A 139 -4.42 19.90 5.62
CA PHE A 139 -5.42 18.89 5.94
C PHE A 139 -5.01 18.04 7.15
N PHE A 140 -3.75 17.59 7.23
CA PHE A 140 -3.26 16.80 8.35
C PHE A 140 -3.25 17.58 9.67
N LEU A 141 -2.85 18.86 9.63
CA LEU A 141 -2.90 19.77 10.78
C LEU A 141 -4.35 19.99 11.24
N TYR A 142 -5.25 20.28 10.30
CA TYR A 142 -6.66 20.45 10.59
C TYR A 142 -7.28 19.18 11.21
N ASN A 143 -7.01 18.01 10.64
CA ASN A 143 -7.47 16.73 11.20
C ASN A 143 -6.93 16.49 12.61
N THR A 144 -5.68 16.90 12.89
CA THR A 144 -5.08 16.85 14.23
C THR A 144 -5.82 17.74 15.23
N VAL A 145 -6.07 19.00 14.87
CA VAL A 145 -6.76 19.95 15.77
C VAL A 145 -8.18 19.46 16.10
N VAL A 146 -8.95 19.07 15.08
CA VAL A 146 -10.32 18.57 15.27
C VAL A 146 -10.33 17.25 16.06
N SER A 147 -9.34 16.39 15.83
CA SER A 147 -9.18 15.15 16.60
C SER A 147 -8.97 15.41 18.10
N LEU A 148 -8.08 16.34 18.45
CA LEU A 148 -7.82 16.71 19.85
C LEU A 148 -9.09 17.26 20.51
N PHE A 149 -9.80 18.15 19.81
CA PHE A 149 -11.09 18.66 20.29
C PHE A 149 -12.11 17.55 20.55
N ASN A 150 -12.26 16.61 19.60
CA ASN A 150 -13.16 15.47 19.77
C ASN A 150 -12.72 14.54 20.91
N CYS A 151 -11.42 14.36 21.10
CA CYS A 151 -10.88 13.59 22.21
C CYS A 151 -11.32 14.24 23.54
N TYR A 152 -11.07 15.53 23.74
CA TYR A 152 -11.47 16.22 24.97
C TYR A 152 -12.99 16.19 25.23
N LEU A 153 -13.80 16.29 24.16
CA LEU A 153 -15.26 16.38 24.31
C LEU A 153 -15.95 15.01 24.48
N PHE A 154 -15.46 13.97 23.82
CA PHE A 154 -16.15 12.67 23.71
C PHE A 154 -15.39 11.50 24.33
N ARG A 155 -14.29 11.75 25.05
CA ARG A 155 -13.49 10.69 25.69
C ARG A 155 -14.31 9.75 26.56
N GLU A 156 -15.23 10.29 27.36
CA GLU A 156 -16.05 9.54 28.32
C GLU A 156 -17.29 8.92 27.68
N VAL A 157 -17.86 9.60 26.68
CA VAL A 157 -19.07 9.15 25.96
C VAL A 157 -18.75 8.00 25.00
N ALA A 158 -17.58 8.04 24.36
CA ALA A 158 -17.20 7.11 23.30
C ALA A 158 -15.70 6.77 23.35
N PRO A 159 -15.22 6.13 24.44
CA PRO A 159 -13.80 5.86 24.66
C PRO A 159 -13.17 4.96 23.59
N GLN A 160 -13.96 4.09 22.95
CA GLN A 160 -13.47 3.21 21.90
C GLN A 160 -12.99 3.97 20.65
N HIS A 161 -13.53 5.17 20.40
CA HIS A 161 -13.20 5.99 19.23
C HIS A 161 -12.45 7.27 19.60
N PHE A 162 -12.78 7.89 20.73
CA PHE A 162 -12.20 9.16 21.18
C PHE A 162 -11.35 9.03 22.46
N GLY A 163 -10.99 7.81 22.86
CA GLY A 163 -10.26 7.57 24.12
C GLY A 163 -8.84 8.14 24.19
N ASN A 164 -8.18 8.32 23.03
CA ASN A 164 -6.86 8.95 22.92
C ASN A 164 -6.72 9.71 21.59
N ALA A 165 -5.64 10.50 21.46
CA ALA A 165 -5.43 11.37 20.31
C ALA A 165 -5.31 10.61 18.97
N LEU A 166 -4.64 9.45 18.94
CA LEU A 166 -4.46 8.67 17.72
C LEU A 166 -5.76 8.00 17.25
N ARG A 167 -6.56 7.44 18.18
CA ARG A 167 -7.88 6.86 17.87
C ARG A 167 -8.85 7.94 17.41
N SER A 168 -8.82 9.11 18.07
CA SER A 168 -9.61 10.28 17.66
C SER A 168 -9.20 10.77 16.28
N PHE A 169 -7.90 10.70 15.95
CA PHE A 169 -7.36 11.15 14.66
C PHE A 169 -7.82 10.22 13.54
N TYR A 170 -7.69 8.91 13.75
CA TYR A 170 -8.18 7.89 12.83
C TYR A 170 -9.71 8.02 12.62
N THR A 171 -10.48 8.17 13.69
CA THR A 171 -11.95 8.32 13.61
C THR A 171 -12.32 9.60 12.87
N THR A 172 -11.63 10.71 13.15
CA THR A 172 -11.84 12.00 12.49
C THR A 172 -11.51 11.90 11.01
N PHE A 173 -10.38 11.29 10.64
CA PHE A 173 -9.98 11.04 9.25
C PHE A 173 -10.99 10.13 8.52
N ARG A 174 -11.45 9.06 9.16
CA ARG A 174 -12.45 8.14 8.60
C ARG A 174 -13.79 8.84 8.33
N MET A 175 -14.18 9.76 9.22
CA MET A 175 -15.35 10.62 9.00
C MET A 175 -15.16 11.59 7.83
N PHE A 176 -13.95 12.12 7.61
CA PHE A 176 -13.63 12.93 6.41
C PHE A 176 -13.78 12.16 5.11
N THR A 177 -13.34 10.90 5.07
CA THR A 177 -13.46 10.04 3.89
C THR A 177 -14.88 9.49 3.69
N LEU A 178 -15.85 9.93 4.51
CA LEU A 178 -17.24 9.46 4.52
C LEU A 178 -17.36 7.94 4.69
N ASP A 179 -16.37 7.31 5.32
CA ASP A 179 -16.42 5.87 5.60
C ASP A 179 -17.00 5.63 7.01
N GLY A 180 -17.91 4.65 7.15
CA GLY A 180 -18.47 4.23 8.44
C GLY A 180 -19.28 5.30 9.21
N TRP A 181 -19.65 6.44 8.62
CA TRP A 181 -20.38 7.52 9.31
C TRP A 181 -21.77 7.10 9.82
N ASN A 182 -22.44 6.16 9.14
CA ASN A 182 -23.75 5.64 9.53
C ASN A 182 -23.69 4.85 10.84
N GLU A 183 -22.65 4.04 11.01
CA GLU A 183 -22.45 3.21 12.19
C GLU A 183 -22.05 4.08 13.39
N ASN A 184 -21.10 5.00 13.14
CA ASN A 184 -20.65 6.00 14.09
C ASN A 184 -21.80 6.88 14.62
N SER A 185 -22.59 7.51 13.73
CA SER A 185 -23.66 8.43 14.13
C SER A 185 -24.75 7.75 14.97
N ARG A 186 -25.07 6.48 14.69
CA ARG A 186 -26.05 5.70 15.45
C ARG A 186 -25.57 5.39 16.87
N THR A 187 -24.28 5.13 17.03
CA THR A 187 -23.66 4.84 18.32
C THR A 187 -23.51 6.09 19.21
N TYR A 188 -23.22 7.27 18.64
CA TYR A 188 -22.93 8.47 19.44
C TYR A 188 -24.14 9.34 19.77
N TYR A 189 -25.22 9.28 19.00
CA TYR A 189 -26.37 10.16 19.17
C TYR A 189 -27.67 9.35 19.05
N PRO A 190 -28.40 9.07 20.14
CA PRO A 190 -29.60 8.23 20.06
C PRO A 190 -30.79 8.95 19.37
N THR A 191 -30.81 10.28 19.41
CA THR A 191 -31.89 11.08 18.81
C THR A 191 -31.57 11.46 17.36
N LYS A 192 -32.51 11.16 16.43
CA LYS A 192 -32.39 11.50 15.00
C LYS A 192 -32.04 12.98 14.72
N ARG A 193 -32.41 13.90 15.63
CA ARG A 193 -32.10 15.34 15.51
C ARG A 193 -30.62 15.67 15.75
N ASN A 194 -29.98 15.05 16.75
CA ASN A 194 -28.59 15.33 17.10
C ASN A 194 -27.61 14.65 16.13
N GLN A 195 -27.98 13.45 15.65
CA GLN A 195 -27.30 12.79 14.51
C GLN A 195 -27.25 13.70 13.28
N ARG A 196 -28.40 14.30 12.94
CA ARG A 196 -28.55 15.19 11.76
C ARG A 196 -27.74 16.49 11.91
N LEU A 197 -27.71 17.10 13.09
CA LEU A 197 -26.94 18.33 13.33
C LEU A 197 -25.43 18.08 13.27
N TYR A 198 -24.94 16.98 13.87
CA TYR A 198 -23.52 16.66 13.84
C TYR A 198 -23.02 16.29 12.44
N PHE A 199 -23.80 15.50 11.70
CA PHE A 199 -23.48 15.15 10.31
C PHE A 199 -23.55 16.36 9.38
N CYS A 200 -24.62 17.16 9.44
CA CYS A 200 -24.75 18.35 8.59
C CYS A 200 -23.69 19.40 8.93
N GLY A 201 -23.43 19.66 10.21
CA GLY A 201 -22.42 20.63 10.63
C GLY A 201 -21.03 20.23 10.13
N ARG A 202 -20.67 18.95 10.22
CA ARG A 202 -19.33 18.47 9.83
C ARG A 202 -19.17 18.31 8.32
N VAL A 203 -20.18 17.81 7.59
CA VAL A 203 -20.11 17.76 6.12
C VAL A 203 -20.08 19.17 5.52
N LEU A 204 -20.83 20.13 6.07
CA LEU A 204 -20.79 21.53 5.61
C LEU A 204 -19.48 22.25 6.01
N LEU A 205 -18.89 21.93 7.17
CA LEU A 205 -17.59 22.49 7.59
C LEU A 205 -16.42 21.89 6.79
N CYS A 206 -16.47 20.60 6.45
CA CYS A 206 -15.40 19.91 5.73
C CYS A 206 -15.52 20.03 4.20
N PHE A 207 -16.74 20.20 3.69
CA PHE A 207 -17.04 20.37 2.26
C PHE A 207 -18.02 21.54 2.08
N PRO A 208 -17.54 22.80 2.14
CA PRO A 208 -18.41 23.98 2.03
C PRO A 208 -19.16 24.07 0.68
N GLY A 209 -18.78 23.27 -0.32
CA GLY A 209 -19.43 23.18 -1.62
C GLY A 209 -20.52 22.09 -1.76
N ILE A 210 -20.65 21.16 -0.81
CA ILE A 210 -21.68 20.11 -0.87
C ILE A 210 -22.92 20.63 -0.14
N LYS A 211 -23.99 20.91 -0.89
CA LYS A 211 -25.23 21.41 -0.30
C LYS A 211 -25.96 20.26 0.40
N ARG A 212 -26.63 20.59 1.51
CA ARG A 212 -27.44 19.67 2.34
C ARG A 212 -28.40 18.76 1.54
N TRP A 213 -28.80 19.20 0.35
CA TRP A 213 -29.80 18.55 -0.50
C TRP A 213 -29.24 17.50 -1.46
N ASP A 214 -27.92 17.46 -1.68
CA ASP A 214 -27.28 16.53 -2.65
C ASP A 214 -27.07 15.12 -2.05
N ILE A 215 -26.97 15.02 -0.73
CA ILE A 215 -26.64 13.76 0.00
C ILE A 215 -27.91 12.99 0.40
N TRP A 216 -29.02 13.71 0.59
CA TRP A 216 -30.26 13.17 1.17
C TRP A 216 -31.08 12.21 0.27
N PRO A 217 -31.07 12.31 -1.08
CA PRO A 217 -31.82 11.38 -1.94
C PRO A 217 -31.36 9.93 -1.77
N PHE A 218 -30.07 9.72 -1.47
CA PHE A 218 -29.48 8.40 -1.25
C PHE A 218 -29.97 7.71 0.03
N TYR A 219 -30.39 8.49 1.03
CA TYR A 219 -30.89 7.97 2.30
C TYR A 219 -32.38 7.60 2.24
N ARG A 220 -33.19 8.39 1.52
CA ARG A 220 -34.64 8.13 1.37
C ARG A 220 -34.94 6.82 0.64
N GLN A 221 -34.09 6.41 -0.32
CA GLN A 221 -34.33 5.20 -1.11
C GLN A 221 -33.94 3.89 -0.41
N ARG A 222 -33.16 3.94 0.68
CA ARG A 222 -32.72 2.75 1.42
C ARG A 222 -33.67 2.35 2.55
N ASP A 223 -34.38 3.31 3.14
CA ASP A 223 -35.42 3.08 4.16
C ASP A 223 -36.75 2.54 3.59
N LEU A 224 -36.96 2.57 2.26
CA LEU A 224 -38.17 2.04 1.61
C LEU A 224 -38.01 0.57 1.13
N ARG A 225 -36.85 -0.04 1.36
CA ARG A 225 -36.54 -1.43 0.96
C ARG A 225 -36.11 -2.32 2.15
N GLY A 226 -36.31 -1.85 3.37
CA GLY A 226 -36.07 -2.59 4.61
C GLY A 226 -37.32 -2.65 5.45
#